data_AF-A0AAU5YL01-F1
#
_entry.id   AF-A0AAU5YL01-F1
#
_cell.length_a   1.000
_cell.length_b   1.000
_cell.length_c   1.000
_cell.angle_alpha   90.00
_cell.angle_beta   90.00
_cell.angle_gamma   90.00
#
_symmetry.space_group_name_H-M   'P 1'
#
loop_
_entity.id
_entity.type
_entity.pdbx_description
1 polymer ?
#
loop_
_entity_poly.entity_id
_entity_poly.type
_entity_poly.pdbx_seq_one_letter_code
_entity_poly.pdbx_strand_id
1 'polypeptide(L)'
;MSVQPAESVLSFRRAAVGVGAAAVLAATGTWVLWPPHVDARLWGEVRPVIEARIAADSRDSGSGSGSGGGGGGGGGESVTALDARWFCRAEPLELAEHAGEVRAGVNTLCIEFGVRGGGLVECSGRQFPQVVRLQRDDAADGGYRVVSREEAPDGAGYAPWTHAHFGVYVRASLQEPMSSAALETEARTHFRLPADASVGEC
;
A
#
# COMPACT_ATOMS: atom_id res chain seq x y z
N MET A 1 -77.49 -10.01 21.19
CA MET A 1 -76.58 -8.97 20.67
C MET A 1 -75.16 -9.30 21.13
N SER A 2 -74.18 -9.07 20.25
CA SER A 2 -72.72 -9.38 20.34
C SER A 2 -72.37 -10.81 19.88
N VAL A 3 -72.19 -11.11 18.59
CA VAL A 3 -71.10 -10.77 17.63
C VAL A 3 -69.73 -11.31 18.08
N GLN A 4 -69.30 -12.42 17.45
CA GLN A 4 -67.88 -12.77 17.28
C GLN A 4 -67.35 -12.02 16.05
N PRO A 5 -66.04 -11.70 16.02
CA PRO A 5 -65.27 -12.31 14.95
C PRO A 5 -63.86 -12.77 15.35
N ALA A 6 -63.41 -13.71 14.53
CA ALA A 6 -62.07 -14.27 14.46
C ALA A 6 -61.03 -13.26 13.93
N GLU A 7 -59.82 -13.78 13.78
CA GLU A 7 -58.71 -13.29 12.94
C GLU A 7 -57.69 -12.36 13.60
N SER A 8 -56.49 -12.90 13.83
CA SER A 8 -55.22 -12.24 13.49
C SER A 8 -54.07 -13.26 13.55
N VAL A 9 -54.16 -14.31 12.73
CA VAL A 9 -53.00 -15.14 12.35
C VAL A 9 -52.22 -14.38 11.28
N LEU A 10 -51.65 -13.21 11.61
CA LEU A 10 -50.96 -12.37 10.61
C LEU A 10 -50.04 -11.33 11.26
N SER A 11 -49.17 -11.73 12.19
CA SER A 11 -48.14 -10.80 12.69
C SER A 11 -46.85 -11.46 13.19
N PHE A 12 -46.32 -12.44 12.45
CA PHE A 12 -44.97 -12.95 12.72
C PHE A 12 -44.04 -12.94 11.50
N ARG A 13 -44.54 -12.58 10.31
CA ARG A 13 -43.70 -12.56 9.09
C ARG A 13 -43.08 -11.20 8.74
N ARG A 14 -43.31 -10.15 9.55
CA ARG A 14 -42.77 -8.80 9.29
C ARG A 14 -41.53 -8.42 10.12
N ALA A 15 -41.14 -9.21 11.11
CA ALA A 15 -40.01 -8.88 11.99
C ALA A 15 -38.64 -9.39 11.48
N ALA A 16 -38.61 -10.31 10.52
CA ALA A 16 -37.36 -10.97 10.10
C ALA A 16 -36.53 -10.15 9.08
N VAL A 17 -37.13 -9.20 8.36
CA VAL A 17 -36.44 -8.45 7.29
C VAL A 17 -35.64 -7.26 7.84
N GLY A 18 -36.00 -6.73 9.01
CA GLY A 18 -35.35 -5.54 9.58
C GLY A 18 -33.97 -5.80 10.20
N VAL A 19 -33.71 -7.01 10.70
CA VAL A 19 -32.46 -7.34 11.40
C VAL A 19 -31.32 -7.64 10.40
N GLY A 20 -31.64 -8.25 9.25
CA GLY A 20 -30.64 -8.60 8.23
C GLY A 20 -29.95 -7.38 7.60
N ALA A 21 -30.70 -6.30 7.35
CA ALA A 21 -30.16 -5.07 6.76
C ALA A 21 -29.22 -4.32 7.72
N ALA A 22 -29.52 -4.31 9.02
CA ALA A 22 -28.67 -3.69 10.03
C ALA A 22 -27.34 -4.45 10.20
N ALA A 23 -27.33 -5.78 10.07
CA ALA A 23 -26.10 -6.58 10.14
C ALA A 23 -25.16 -6.33 8.93
N VAL A 24 -25.72 -6.20 7.72
CA VAL A 24 -24.93 -5.88 6.52
C VAL A 24 -24.36 -4.46 6.60
N LEU A 25 -25.14 -3.50 7.10
CA LEU A 25 -24.67 -2.13 7.33
C LEU A 25 -23.66 -2.03 8.49
N ALA A 26 -23.79 -2.86 9.54
CA ALA A 26 -22.81 -2.90 10.62
C ALA A 26 -21.49 -3.54 10.20
N ALA A 27 -21.52 -4.56 9.35
CA ALA A 27 -20.33 -5.22 8.80
C ALA A 27 -19.57 -4.36 7.78
N THR A 28 -20.28 -3.48 7.05
CA THR A 28 -19.67 -2.59 6.05
C THR A 28 -19.34 -1.20 6.58
N GLY A 29 -20.12 -0.69 7.55
CA GLY A 29 -20.01 0.68 8.05
C GLY A 29 -19.02 0.88 9.20
N THR A 30 -18.49 -0.18 9.81
CA THR A 30 -17.57 -0.06 10.97
C THR A 30 -16.19 0.47 10.58
N TRP A 31 -15.80 0.39 9.32
CA TRP A 31 -14.49 0.86 8.86
C TRP A 31 -14.39 2.39 8.73
N VAL A 32 -15.52 3.11 8.70
CA VAL A 32 -15.54 4.55 8.35
C VAL A 32 -15.38 5.47 9.58
N LEU A 33 -15.59 4.96 10.80
CA LEU A 33 -15.75 5.81 12.00
C LEU A 33 -14.57 5.79 12.98
N TRP A 34 -13.53 4.99 12.77
CA TRP A 34 -12.41 4.94 13.72
C TRP A 34 -11.30 5.92 13.35
N PRO A 35 -10.76 6.68 14.34
CA PRO A 35 -9.56 7.46 14.13
C PRO A 35 -8.42 6.56 13.63
N PRO A 36 -7.59 7.03 12.71
CA PRO A 36 -6.47 6.25 12.19
C PRO A 36 -5.42 6.10 13.29
N HIS A 37 -5.56 5.09 14.13
CA HIS A 37 -4.49 4.70 15.02
C HIS A 37 -3.68 3.62 14.33
N VAL A 38 -2.42 3.94 14.02
CA VAL A 38 -1.46 2.92 13.60
C VAL A 38 -1.01 2.18 14.86
N ASP A 39 -1.50 0.96 15.04
CA ASP A 39 -0.96 0.07 16.06
C ASP A 39 0.50 -0.28 15.69
N ALA A 40 1.46 0.21 16.48
CA ALA A 40 2.89 0.05 16.20
C ALA A 40 3.35 -1.42 16.25
N ARG A 41 2.69 -2.25 17.05
CA ARG A 41 3.00 -3.68 17.13
C ARG A 41 2.51 -4.39 15.88
N LEU A 42 1.25 -4.20 15.53
CA LEU A 42 0.68 -4.79 14.32
C LEU A 42 1.42 -4.31 13.07
N TRP A 43 1.79 -3.02 13.02
CA TRP A 43 2.64 -2.50 11.93
C TRP A 43 4.00 -3.20 11.87
N GLY A 44 4.65 -3.42 13.01
CA GLY A 44 5.91 -4.18 13.08
C GLY A 44 5.78 -5.61 12.55
N GLU A 45 4.62 -6.24 12.72
CA GLU A 45 4.32 -7.58 12.22
C GLU A 45 4.04 -7.58 10.70
N VAL A 46 3.21 -6.65 10.19
CA VAL A 46 2.80 -6.66 8.77
C VAL A 46 3.73 -5.92 7.82
N ARG A 47 4.51 -4.93 8.30
CA ARG A 47 5.41 -4.12 7.45
C ARG A 47 6.36 -4.98 6.61
N PRO A 48 7.10 -5.96 7.17
CA PRO A 48 8.05 -6.74 6.38
C PRO A 48 7.36 -7.52 5.25
N VAL A 49 6.14 -8.01 5.48
CA VAL A 49 5.34 -8.73 4.48
C VAL A 49 4.91 -7.79 3.35
N ILE A 50 4.48 -6.56 3.70
CA ILE A 50 4.11 -5.53 2.73
C ILE A 50 5.32 -5.11 1.89
N GLU A 51 6.43 -4.76 2.51
CA GLU A 51 7.65 -4.30 1.83
C GLU A 51 8.24 -5.40 0.93
N ALA A 52 8.24 -6.66 1.38
CA ALA A 52 8.68 -7.79 0.56
C ALA A 52 7.80 -7.96 -0.70
N ARG A 53 6.48 -7.81 -0.57
CA ARG A 53 5.56 -7.90 -1.71
C ARG A 53 5.74 -6.73 -2.68
N ILE A 54 5.91 -5.51 -2.19
CA ILE A 54 6.20 -4.33 -3.02
C ILE A 54 7.51 -4.53 -3.78
N ALA A 55 8.57 -4.93 -3.08
CA ALA A 55 9.88 -5.16 -3.69
C ALA A 55 9.86 -6.29 -4.74
N ALA A 56 9.01 -7.31 -4.58
CA ALA A 56 8.82 -8.33 -5.61
C ALA A 56 8.19 -7.74 -6.88
N ASP A 57 7.12 -6.95 -6.75
CA ASP A 57 6.42 -6.39 -7.91
C ASP A 57 7.23 -5.32 -8.65
N SER A 58 8.07 -4.57 -7.95
CA SER A 58 9.01 -3.63 -8.59
C SER A 58 10.04 -4.34 -9.47
N ARG A 59 10.46 -5.55 -9.10
CA ARG A 59 11.37 -6.37 -9.93
C ARG A 59 10.68 -6.86 -11.20
N ASP A 60 9.41 -7.25 -11.09
CA ASP A 60 8.63 -7.71 -12.23
C ASP A 60 8.33 -6.57 -13.21
N SER A 61 8.06 -5.37 -12.68
CA SER A 61 7.83 -4.15 -13.47
C SER A 61 9.11 -3.62 -14.12
N GLY A 62 10.27 -3.77 -13.45
CA GLY A 62 11.59 -3.41 -14.00
C GLY A 62 12.18 -4.43 -14.98
N SER A 63 11.60 -5.62 -15.10
CA SER A 63 12.07 -6.68 -16.02
C SER A 63 11.39 -6.65 -17.40
N GLY A 64 10.50 -5.69 -17.66
CA GLY A 64 9.71 -5.60 -18.88
C GLY A 64 9.89 -4.28 -19.64
N SER A 65 10.53 -4.35 -20.80
CA SER A 65 10.40 -3.39 -21.91
C SER A 65 11.05 -2.01 -21.76
N GLY A 66 12.38 -2.00 -21.82
CA GLY A 66 13.03 -1.08 -22.76
C GLY A 66 12.59 -1.43 -24.19
N SER A 67 11.52 -0.82 -24.68
CA SER A 67 11.12 -0.92 -26.10
C SER A 67 10.40 0.35 -26.57
N GLY A 68 11.17 1.23 -27.22
CA GLY A 68 10.77 1.86 -28.48
C GLY A 68 10.00 3.17 -28.43
N GLY A 69 10.72 4.29 -28.40
CA GLY A 69 10.21 5.61 -28.79
C GLY A 69 11.35 6.62 -28.88
N GLY A 70 11.92 6.79 -30.07
CA GLY A 70 13.21 7.46 -30.29
C GLY A 70 13.22 8.99 -30.21
N GLY A 71 14.45 9.52 -30.09
CA GLY A 71 14.82 10.87 -30.53
C GLY A 71 15.62 11.68 -29.50
N GLY A 72 16.92 11.88 -29.77
CA GLY A 72 17.70 12.98 -29.18
C GLY A 72 18.95 12.53 -28.42
N GLY A 73 20.13 12.81 -28.98
CA GLY A 73 21.42 12.38 -28.43
C GLY A 73 21.84 13.10 -27.14
N GLY A 74 22.63 12.37 -26.35
CA GLY A 74 23.35 12.80 -25.16
C GLY A 74 23.71 11.53 -24.40
N GLY A 75 25.00 11.25 -24.17
CA GLY A 75 25.50 9.95 -23.72
C GLY A 75 24.98 9.51 -22.35
N GLY A 76 23.83 8.84 -22.32
CA GLY A 76 23.32 8.11 -21.18
C GLY A 76 23.74 6.65 -21.28
N GLU A 77 24.63 6.22 -20.40
CA GLU A 77 24.87 4.80 -20.15
C GLU A 77 23.54 4.13 -19.83
N SER A 78 23.19 3.06 -20.54
CA SER A 78 21.94 2.32 -20.32
C SER A 78 21.85 1.86 -18.86
N VAL A 79 20.65 1.87 -18.27
CA VAL A 79 20.37 1.41 -16.88
C VAL A 79 21.00 0.04 -16.57
N THR A 80 21.09 -0.86 -17.57
CA THR A 80 21.77 -2.16 -17.46
C THR A 80 23.28 -2.07 -17.18
N ALA A 81 23.94 -1.00 -17.60
CA ALA A 81 25.36 -0.76 -17.36
C ALA A 81 25.65 -0.30 -15.91
N LEU A 82 24.63 0.17 -15.19
CA LEU A 82 24.74 0.69 -13.83
C LEU A 82 24.40 -0.34 -12.75
N ASP A 83 24.10 -1.60 -13.13
CA ASP A 83 23.58 -2.65 -12.25
C ASP A 83 22.42 -2.15 -11.36
N ALA A 84 21.54 -1.34 -11.94
CA ALA A 84 20.52 -0.62 -11.18
C ALA A 84 19.49 -1.57 -10.54
N ARG A 85 19.00 -1.20 -9.34
CA ARG A 85 18.07 -2.01 -8.56
C ARG A 85 17.05 -1.14 -7.84
N TRP A 86 15.80 -1.63 -7.81
CA TRP A 86 14.71 -1.04 -7.04
C TRP A 86 14.83 -1.35 -5.54
N PHE A 87 14.72 -0.31 -4.73
CA PHE A 87 14.61 -0.35 -3.27
C PHE A 87 13.30 0.32 -2.88
N CYS A 88 12.52 -0.33 -2.02
CA CYS A 88 11.18 0.12 -1.68
C CYS A 88 10.95 0.08 -0.18
N ARG A 89 10.22 1.08 0.34
CA ARG A 89 9.78 1.13 1.73
C ARG A 89 8.33 1.58 1.82
N ALA A 90 7.67 1.20 2.90
CA ALA A 90 6.32 1.60 3.21
C ALA A 90 6.26 2.37 4.53
N GLU A 91 5.42 3.41 4.58
CA GLU A 91 5.06 4.13 5.80
C GLU A 91 3.55 3.96 6.07
N PRO A 92 3.16 3.67 7.32
CA PRO A 92 1.76 3.41 7.64
C PRO A 92 0.98 4.73 7.67
N LEU A 93 -0.17 4.72 7.02
CA LEU A 93 -1.13 5.83 7.05
C LEU A 93 -2.33 5.50 7.95
N GLU A 94 -2.83 4.27 7.83
CA GLU A 94 -3.92 3.74 8.63
C GLU A 94 -3.79 2.22 8.70
N LEU A 95 -4.20 1.65 9.83
CA LEU A 95 -4.10 0.21 10.05
C LEU A 95 -5.30 -0.25 10.87
N ALA A 96 -5.94 -1.33 10.43
CA ALA A 96 -7.06 -1.91 11.13
C ALA A 96 -7.09 -3.43 10.95
N GLU A 97 -7.31 -4.16 12.05
CA GLU A 97 -7.49 -5.62 12.05
C GLU A 97 -8.93 -5.96 12.43
N HIS A 98 -9.55 -6.86 11.67
CA HIS A 98 -10.85 -7.42 11.97
C HIS A 98 -10.88 -8.91 11.63
N ALA A 99 -11.21 -9.75 12.62
CA ALA A 99 -11.33 -11.21 12.45
C ALA A 99 -10.12 -11.87 11.75
N GLY A 100 -8.90 -11.39 12.03
CA GLY A 100 -7.66 -11.91 11.44
C GLY A 100 -7.35 -11.42 10.02
N GLU A 101 -8.14 -10.49 9.49
CA GLU A 101 -7.82 -9.72 8.30
C GLU A 101 -7.31 -8.34 8.69
N VAL A 102 -6.20 -7.92 8.08
CA VAL A 102 -5.60 -6.60 8.28
C VAL A 102 -5.77 -5.78 7.01
N ARG A 103 -6.34 -4.58 7.16
CA ARG A 103 -6.32 -3.55 6.13
C ARG A 103 -5.27 -2.51 6.50
N ALA A 104 -4.23 -2.40 5.68
CA ALA A 104 -3.14 -1.45 5.84
C ALA A 104 -3.20 -0.42 4.71
N GLY A 105 -3.50 0.82 5.06
CA GLY A 105 -3.25 1.95 4.19
C GLY A 105 -1.80 2.40 4.37
N VAL A 106 -1.02 2.46 3.29
CA VAL A 106 0.39 2.85 3.35
C VAL A 106 0.77 3.84 2.26
N ASN A 107 1.73 4.71 2.55
CA ASN A 107 2.46 5.49 1.56
C ASN A 107 3.73 4.75 1.21
N THR A 108 4.05 4.64 -0.08
CA THR A 108 5.16 3.82 -0.57
C THR A 108 6.12 4.68 -1.34
N LEU A 109 7.41 4.48 -1.09
CA LEU A 109 8.49 5.06 -1.85
C LEU A 109 9.33 3.94 -2.43
N CYS A 110 9.47 3.92 -3.75
CA CYS A 110 10.39 3.04 -4.46
C CYS A 110 11.36 3.89 -5.29
N ILE A 111 12.66 3.63 -5.16
CA ILE A 111 13.71 4.30 -5.91
C ILE A 111 14.61 3.25 -6.55
N GLU A 112 14.91 3.45 -7.83
CA GLU A 112 15.90 2.69 -8.58
C GLU A 112 17.27 3.34 -8.42
N PHE A 113 18.18 2.65 -7.75
CA PHE A 113 19.56 3.10 -7.57
C PHE A 113 20.52 2.27 -8.40
N GLY A 114 21.51 2.93 -9.01
CA GLY A 114 22.68 2.29 -9.63
C GLY A 114 23.99 2.82 -9.04
N VAL A 115 25.12 2.41 -9.61
CA VAL A 115 26.45 2.85 -9.18
C VAL A 115 27.21 3.52 -10.33
N ARG A 116 27.79 4.70 -10.06
CA ARG A 116 28.66 5.41 -11.01
C ARG A 116 29.81 6.09 -10.27
N GLY A 117 31.04 5.84 -10.72
CA GLY A 117 32.23 6.52 -10.16
C GLY A 117 32.44 6.29 -8.65
N GLY A 118 31.99 5.15 -8.10
CA GLY A 118 32.05 4.86 -6.67
C GLY A 118 31.00 5.57 -5.82
N GLY A 119 30.04 6.25 -6.45
CA GLY A 119 28.87 6.85 -5.81
C GLY A 119 27.57 6.14 -6.19
N LEU A 120 26.51 6.46 -5.46
CA LEU A 120 25.15 6.03 -5.76
C LEU A 120 24.53 6.99 -6.77
N VAL A 121 23.74 6.49 -7.71
CA VAL A 121 22.95 7.32 -8.63
C VAL A 121 21.47 6.92 -8.57
N GLU A 122 20.58 7.89 -8.44
CA GLU A 122 19.12 7.73 -8.51
C GLU A 122 18.66 7.82 -9.97
N CYS A 123 18.06 6.75 -10.49
CA CYS A 123 17.65 6.67 -11.90
C CYS A 123 16.15 6.88 -12.09
N SER A 124 15.35 6.47 -11.12
CA SER A 124 13.90 6.60 -11.16
C SER A 124 13.34 6.51 -9.75
N GLY A 125 12.25 7.25 -9.50
CA GLY A 125 11.58 7.26 -8.21
C GLY A 125 10.08 7.34 -8.38
N ARG A 126 9.34 6.62 -7.54
CA ARG A 126 7.88 6.77 -7.42
C ARG A 126 7.46 6.75 -5.96
N GLN A 127 6.69 7.76 -5.58
CA GLN A 127 5.93 7.79 -4.33
C GLN A 127 4.44 7.64 -4.64
N PHE A 128 3.77 6.69 -4.00
CA PHE A 128 2.35 6.44 -4.25
C PHE A 128 1.65 5.84 -3.03
N PRO A 129 0.36 6.20 -2.80
CA PRO A 129 -0.44 5.57 -1.77
C PRO A 129 -1.03 4.24 -2.25
N GLN A 130 -1.17 3.29 -1.34
CA GLN A 130 -1.78 1.99 -1.61
C GLN A 130 -2.57 1.47 -0.40
N VAL A 131 -3.52 0.58 -0.66
CA VAL A 131 -4.23 -0.20 0.35
C VAL A 131 -3.85 -1.67 0.16
N VAL A 132 -3.33 -2.28 1.22
CA VAL A 132 -2.96 -3.69 1.25
C VAL A 132 -3.90 -4.41 2.21
N ARG A 133 -4.51 -5.50 1.75
CA ARG A 133 -5.25 -6.41 2.62
C ARG A 133 -4.41 -7.65 2.85
N LEU A 134 -4.23 -7.98 4.12
CA LEU A 134 -3.49 -9.15 4.57
C LEU A 134 -4.41 -10.06 5.36
N GLN A 135 -4.13 -11.35 5.31
CA GLN A 135 -4.80 -12.33 6.13
C GLN A 135 -3.78 -13.10 6.95
N ARG A 136 -4.12 -13.37 8.22
CA ARG A 136 -3.29 -14.22 9.07
C ARG A 136 -3.15 -15.60 8.43
N ASP A 137 -1.92 -16.09 8.42
CA ASP A 137 -1.54 -17.34 7.81
C ASP A 137 -0.34 -17.93 8.56
N ASP A 138 -0.59 -18.92 9.40
CA ASP A 138 0.45 -19.55 10.21
C ASP A 138 1.48 -20.32 9.36
N ALA A 139 1.17 -20.61 8.09
CA ALA A 139 2.08 -21.24 7.15
C ALA A 139 2.91 -20.22 6.34
N ALA A 140 2.55 -18.93 6.37
CA ALA A 140 3.30 -17.89 5.68
C ALA A 140 4.49 -17.41 6.52
N ASP A 141 5.61 -17.13 5.84
CA ASP A 141 6.75 -16.47 6.46
C ASP A 141 6.32 -15.10 7.01
N GLY A 142 6.37 -14.92 8.34
CA GLY A 142 5.91 -13.70 9.00
C GLY A 142 4.44 -13.72 9.44
N GLY A 143 3.73 -14.84 9.30
CA GLY A 143 2.40 -15.06 9.89
C GLY A 143 1.25 -14.36 9.16
N TYR A 144 1.52 -13.71 8.03
CA TYR A 144 0.54 -13.03 7.20
C TYR A 144 0.82 -13.27 5.72
N ARG A 145 -0.25 -13.36 4.93
CA ARG A 145 -0.18 -13.32 3.46
C ARG A 145 -0.92 -12.10 2.93
N VAL A 146 -0.41 -11.50 1.85
CA VAL A 146 -1.14 -10.45 1.12
C VAL A 146 -2.25 -11.11 0.29
N VAL A 147 -3.50 -10.69 0.49
CA VAL A 147 -4.67 -11.22 -0.22
C VAL A 147 -5.19 -10.27 -1.31
N SER A 148 -4.99 -8.96 -1.14
CA SER A 148 -5.24 -7.99 -2.20
C SER A 148 -4.39 -6.74 -2.04
N ARG A 149 -4.16 -6.05 -3.15
CA ARG A 149 -3.55 -4.72 -3.18
C ARG A 149 -4.30 -3.83 -4.16
N GLU A 150 -4.53 -2.60 -3.74
CA GLU A 150 -5.10 -1.54 -4.55
C GLU A 150 -4.14 -0.35 -4.52
N GLU A 151 -3.78 0.15 -5.69
CA GLU A 151 -2.91 1.30 -5.88
C GLU A 151 -3.71 2.44 -6.51
N ALA A 152 -3.33 3.67 -6.19
CA ALA A 152 -3.89 4.81 -6.88
C ALA A 152 -3.53 4.75 -8.39
N PRO A 153 -4.48 5.03 -9.31
CA PRO A 153 -4.18 5.08 -10.73
C PRO A 153 -3.05 6.07 -11.02
N ASP A 154 -2.09 5.70 -11.88
CA ASP A 154 -0.98 6.56 -12.27
C ASP A 154 -1.50 7.92 -12.79
N GLY A 155 -0.90 9.01 -12.31
CA GLY A 155 -1.25 10.37 -12.75
C GLY A 155 -1.17 11.42 -11.65
N ALA A 156 -1.24 12.69 -12.03
CA ALA A 156 -1.17 13.80 -11.10
C ALA A 156 -2.46 13.89 -10.25
N GLY A 157 -2.31 13.64 -8.96
CA GLY A 157 -3.32 14.02 -7.96
C GLY A 157 -4.31 12.92 -7.63
N TYR A 158 -3.82 11.84 -7.00
CA TYR A 158 -4.57 10.74 -6.38
C TYR A 158 -5.71 11.15 -5.42
N ALA A 159 -6.11 12.43 -5.34
CA ALA A 159 -7.11 12.99 -4.46
C ALA A 159 -8.48 12.26 -4.50
N PRO A 160 -9.09 11.94 -5.66
CA PRO A 160 -10.35 11.19 -5.66
C PRO A 160 -10.19 9.78 -5.10
N TRP A 161 -9.11 9.10 -5.46
CA TRP A 161 -8.82 7.74 -4.99
C TRP A 161 -8.52 7.73 -3.49
N THR A 162 -7.64 8.61 -3.04
CA THR A 162 -7.29 8.75 -1.61
C THR A 162 -8.48 9.15 -0.75
N HIS A 163 -9.41 9.97 -1.26
CA HIS A 163 -10.66 10.30 -0.56
C HIS A 163 -11.59 9.09 -0.42
N ALA A 164 -11.59 8.17 -1.39
CA ALA A 164 -12.39 6.96 -1.33
C ALA A 164 -11.75 5.86 -0.46
N HIS A 165 -10.41 5.88 -0.31
CA HIS A 165 -9.67 4.79 0.30
C HIS A 165 -9.12 5.10 1.70
N PHE A 166 -8.95 6.36 2.08
CA PHE A 166 -8.39 6.71 3.40
C PHE A 166 -9.30 7.61 4.20
N GLY A 167 -9.14 7.56 5.52
CA GLY A 167 -9.76 8.51 6.43
C GLY A 167 -9.32 9.96 6.15
N VAL A 168 -10.18 10.92 6.52
CA VAL A 168 -10.00 12.37 6.25
C VAL A 168 -8.64 12.92 6.72
N TYR A 169 -8.08 12.36 7.80
CA TYR A 169 -6.85 12.83 8.42
C TYR A 169 -5.55 12.39 7.71
N VAL A 170 -5.61 11.38 6.85
CA VAL A 170 -4.43 10.80 6.16
C VAL A 170 -3.87 11.71 5.06
N ARG A 171 -4.70 12.63 4.54
CA ARG A 171 -4.37 13.43 3.35
C ARG A 171 -3.19 14.38 3.53
N ALA A 172 -2.98 14.90 4.73
CA ALA A 172 -1.86 15.80 5.01
C ALA A 172 -0.52 15.07 4.88
N SER A 173 -0.44 13.84 5.41
CA SER A 173 0.76 13.00 5.34
C SER A 173 1.14 12.59 3.92
N LEU A 174 0.17 12.53 3.00
CA LEU A 174 0.44 12.21 1.59
C LEU A 174 1.02 13.36 0.77
N GLN A 175 0.94 14.60 1.27
CA GLN A 175 1.55 15.76 0.60
C GLN A 175 3.03 15.93 0.98
N GLU A 176 3.47 15.29 2.05
CA GLU A 176 4.86 15.34 2.49
C GLU A 176 5.69 14.32 1.68
N PRO A 177 6.81 14.73 1.07
CA PRO A 177 7.70 13.80 0.41
C PRO A 177 8.32 12.86 1.44
N MET A 178 8.27 11.56 1.15
CA MET A 178 8.94 10.55 1.97
C MET A 178 10.45 10.70 1.84
N SER A 179 11.16 10.53 2.95
CA SER A 179 12.62 10.56 2.94
C SER A 179 13.21 9.32 2.26
N SER A 180 14.12 9.54 1.30
CA SER A 180 14.94 8.53 0.63
C SER A 180 16.09 7.98 1.49
N ALA A 181 16.44 8.64 2.60
CA ALA A 181 17.69 8.37 3.33
C ALA A 181 17.85 6.90 3.78
N ALA A 182 16.75 6.26 4.17
CA ALA A 182 16.74 4.83 4.52
C ALA A 182 17.03 3.95 3.29
N LEU A 183 16.43 4.28 2.14
CA LEU A 183 16.65 3.55 0.88
C LEU A 183 18.07 3.76 0.37
N GLU A 184 18.62 4.97 0.47
CA GLU A 184 20.02 5.23 0.11
C GLU A 184 20.99 4.44 1.01
N THR A 185 20.70 4.35 2.31
CA THR A 185 21.52 3.56 3.25
C THR A 185 21.47 2.07 2.88
N GLU A 186 20.28 1.55 2.57
CA GLU A 186 20.11 0.18 2.11
C GLU A 186 20.84 -0.07 0.78
N ALA A 187 20.74 0.86 -0.16
CA ALA A 187 21.39 0.77 -1.46
C ALA A 187 22.92 0.83 -1.35
N ARG A 188 23.47 1.74 -0.54
CA ARG A 188 24.92 1.77 -0.25
C ARG A 188 25.39 0.44 0.35
N THR A 189 24.61 -0.13 1.27
CA THR A 189 24.90 -1.45 1.86
C THR A 189 24.86 -2.55 0.78
N HIS A 190 23.85 -2.53 -0.09
CA HIS A 190 23.69 -3.49 -1.18
C HIS A 190 24.87 -3.46 -2.15
N PHE A 191 25.25 -2.25 -2.60
CA PHE A 191 26.34 -2.02 -3.55
C PHE A 191 27.73 -1.98 -2.90
N ARG A 192 27.82 -2.18 -1.57
CA ARG A 192 29.06 -2.19 -0.80
C ARG A 192 29.85 -0.87 -0.90
N LEU A 193 29.13 0.24 -0.93
CA LEU A 193 29.70 1.59 -0.94
C LEU A 193 29.99 2.09 0.49
N PRO A 194 30.90 3.06 0.68
CA PRO A 194 31.03 3.80 1.93
C PRO A 194 29.70 4.42 2.35
N ALA A 195 29.46 4.53 3.67
CA ALA A 195 28.21 5.08 4.20
C ALA A 195 27.97 6.55 3.81
N ASP A 196 29.05 7.28 3.50
CA ASP A 196 29.07 8.68 3.07
C ASP A 196 29.23 8.84 1.56
N ALA A 197 29.15 7.76 0.78
CA ALA A 197 29.18 7.84 -0.68
C ALA A 197 28.08 8.79 -1.19
N SER A 198 28.47 9.71 -2.08
CA SER A 198 27.58 10.73 -2.66
C SER A 198 26.43 10.09 -3.42
N VAL A 199 25.28 10.75 -3.40
CA VAL A 199 24.14 10.43 -4.26
C VAL A 199 24.02 11.50 -5.32
N GLY A 200 23.97 11.08 -6.59
CA GLY A 200 23.67 11.95 -7.72
C GLY A 200 22.48 11.43 -8.52
N GLU A 201 22.15 12.14 -9.58
CA GLU A 201 21.17 11.70 -10.56
C GLU A 201 21.84 10.82 -11.62
N CYS A 202 21.09 9.85 -12.14
CA CYS A 202 21.43 9.19 -13.40
C CYS A 202 21.29 10.19 -14.57
#